data_AF-A0A258F2X6-F1
#
_entry.id   AF-A0A258F2X6-F1
#
_cell.length_a   1.000
_cell.length_b   1.000
_cell.length_c   1.000
_cell.angle_alpha   90.00
_cell.angle_beta   90.00
_cell.angle_gamma   90.00
#
_symmetry.space_group_name_H-M   'P 1'
#
loop_
_entity.id
_entity.type
_entity.pdbx_description
1 polymer ?
#
loop_
_entity_poly.entity_id
_entity_poly.type
_entity_poly.pdbx_seq_one_letter_code
_entity_poly.pdbx_strand_id
1 'polypeptide(L)'
;MSARTDDQLALSAGLTAKTNALCLGLESGAAEILDLVTPVTSELLKWWFGDDMVAARGGLNFHAGQKQAILNAIVAHEVLGATTLLDLYKQAAPDALLAGSRMSEVAQAKHAHPKYCLKMATGTGKTWVLQALLIWQMLNKNAALNEGVDDPRFTRQFLIVAPGLIVYERLLDAFCGKLMGGVRDFATSDVAQFADLFIPDSHREQVFGFVRGNVCAKDEIGLKATGNGMIAMANWHLLAEGDEAESDEDMLSPGAPLEPKQVIDAVLPLTPGRATGNSLDVLDRRYARGNVLEFLARLPELMVFNDEAHHIHEVKREGESTEVEWQKSLSRIAESKGRRFVQMDFSATPYNDVGSGKNKRKLYFPHIITDFDLKSAMRAGLVKSLVLDRRKEIGALPLEFKAERDEDGNAILSEGQR
;
A
#
# COMPACT_ATOMS: atom_id res chain seq x y z
N MET A 1 -22.05 -19.75 2.42
CA MET A 1 -21.02 -18.84 1.87
C MET A 1 -19.99 -18.37 2.90
N SER A 2 -20.23 -18.44 4.23
CA SER A 2 -19.24 -17.97 5.24
C SER A 2 -17.99 -18.87 5.33
N ALA A 3 -18.15 -20.20 5.38
CA ALA A 3 -17.03 -21.13 5.56
C ALA A 3 -15.88 -21.04 4.52
N ARG A 4 -16.14 -20.59 3.28
CA ARG A 4 -15.10 -20.39 2.25
C ARG A 4 -14.38 -19.03 2.34
N THR A 5 -14.97 -18.09 3.07
CA THR A 5 -14.37 -16.75 3.29
C THR A 5 -13.50 -16.78 4.54
N ASP A 6 -13.93 -17.52 5.57
CA ASP A 6 -13.17 -17.73 6.81
C ASP A 6 -11.82 -18.41 6.53
N ASP A 7 -11.77 -19.32 5.57
CA ASP A 7 -10.52 -19.98 5.10
C ASP A 7 -9.56 -19.04 4.33
N GLN A 8 -10.09 -18.00 3.66
CA GLN A 8 -9.26 -17.02 2.95
C GLN A 8 -8.61 -16.00 3.89
N LEU A 9 -9.28 -15.65 4.99
CA LEU A 9 -8.80 -14.67 5.97
C LEU A 9 -8.20 -15.33 7.22
N ALA A 10 -7.84 -16.61 7.13
CA ALA A 10 -7.29 -17.39 8.24
C ALA A 10 -6.05 -16.74 8.87
N LEU A 11 -5.18 -16.11 8.07
CA LEU A 11 -4.04 -15.37 8.59
C LEU A 11 -4.47 -14.20 9.48
N SER A 12 -5.38 -13.35 8.98
CA SER A 12 -5.91 -12.22 9.75
C SER A 12 -6.56 -12.68 11.04
N ALA A 13 -7.34 -13.77 11.00
CA ALA A 13 -8.02 -14.30 12.17
C ALA A 13 -7.03 -14.86 13.21
N GLY A 14 -6.08 -15.70 12.78
CA GLY A 14 -5.06 -16.30 13.65
C GLY A 14 -4.13 -15.27 14.27
N LEU A 15 -3.66 -14.31 13.47
CA LEU A 15 -2.82 -13.22 13.97
C LEU A 15 -3.60 -12.32 14.94
N THR A 16 -4.84 -11.92 14.61
CA THR A 16 -5.67 -11.08 15.51
C THR A 16 -5.92 -11.78 16.85
N ALA A 17 -6.21 -13.08 16.84
CA ALA A 17 -6.40 -13.83 18.08
C ALA A 17 -5.13 -13.83 18.95
N LYS A 18 -3.96 -14.07 18.34
CA LYS A 18 -2.67 -14.02 19.03
C LYS A 18 -2.36 -12.62 19.56
N THR A 19 -2.54 -11.57 18.75
CA THR A 19 -2.34 -10.17 19.15
C THR A 19 -3.22 -9.81 20.34
N ASN A 20 -4.50 -10.19 20.33
CA ASN A 20 -5.42 -9.86 21.41
C ASN A 20 -5.06 -10.57 22.71
N ALA A 21 -4.52 -11.78 22.65
CA ALA A 21 -3.99 -12.47 23.82
C ALA A 21 -2.78 -11.74 24.41
N LEU A 22 -1.82 -11.33 23.57
CA LEU A 22 -0.62 -10.60 23.99
C LEU A 22 -0.92 -9.19 24.51
N CYS A 23 -2.00 -8.57 24.03
CA CYS A 23 -2.41 -7.21 24.38
C CYS A 23 -3.41 -7.14 25.54
N LEU A 24 -3.70 -8.25 26.21
CA LEU A 24 -4.66 -8.27 27.32
C LEU A 24 -4.11 -7.43 28.49
N GLY A 25 -4.82 -6.36 28.86
CA GLY A 25 -4.36 -5.40 29.87
C GLY A 25 -3.41 -4.32 29.33
N LEU A 26 -3.42 -4.06 28.02
CA LEU A 26 -2.56 -3.05 27.41
C LEU A 26 -2.89 -1.65 27.90
N GLU A 27 -4.18 -1.37 28.09
CA GLU A 27 -4.71 -0.09 28.54
C GLU A 27 -4.20 0.29 29.94
N SER A 28 -4.05 -0.70 30.83
CA SER A 28 -3.48 -0.53 32.17
C SER A 28 -1.97 -0.69 32.24
N GLY A 29 -1.30 -0.96 31.10
CA GLY A 29 0.14 -1.13 31.03
C GLY A 29 0.67 -2.48 31.53
N ALA A 30 -0.19 -3.49 31.67
CA ALA A 30 0.14 -4.82 32.20
C ALA A 30 0.22 -5.93 31.13
N ALA A 31 0.07 -5.57 29.85
CA ALA A 31 0.08 -6.53 28.75
C ALA A 31 1.47 -7.12 28.46
N GLU A 32 1.51 -8.43 28.18
CA GLU A 32 2.72 -9.18 27.82
C GLU A 32 3.46 -8.58 26.62
N ILE A 33 2.73 -8.02 25.64
CA ILE A 33 3.33 -7.39 24.46
C ILE A 33 4.37 -6.32 24.84
N LEU A 34 4.20 -5.62 25.96
CA LEU A 34 5.07 -4.52 26.38
C LEU A 34 6.48 -4.99 26.76
N ASP A 35 6.65 -6.27 27.09
CA ASP A 35 7.93 -6.91 27.42
C ASP A 35 8.57 -7.59 26.20
N LEU A 36 7.79 -7.84 25.14
CA LEU A 36 8.24 -8.50 23.91
C LEU A 36 8.72 -7.53 22.82
N VAL A 37 8.48 -6.23 23.02
CA VAL A 37 8.82 -5.18 22.08
C VAL A 37 9.96 -4.31 22.62
N THR A 38 10.59 -3.56 21.73
CA THR A 38 11.60 -2.55 22.06
C THR A 38 11.05 -1.47 23.02
N PRO A 39 11.93 -0.78 23.78
CA PRO A 39 11.51 0.29 24.68
C PRO A 39 10.70 1.40 23.99
N VAL A 40 11.09 1.78 22.76
CA VAL A 40 10.38 2.78 21.97
C VAL A 40 9.00 2.29 21.56
N THR A 41 8.87 1.04 21.10
CA THR A 41 7.54 0.48 20.81
C THR A 41 6.68 0.42 22.07
N SER A 42 7.24 0.01 23.21
CA SER A 42 6.51 -0.03 24.51
C SER A 42 6.00 1.36 24.91
N GLU A 43 6.83 2.40 24.76
CA GLU A 43 6.44 3.80 24.99
C GLU A 43 5.30 4.23 24.04
N LEU A 44 5.42 3.93 22.74
CA LEU A 44 4.40 4.29 21.75
C LEU A 44 3.07 3.57 22.01
N LEU A 45 3.09 2.29 22.37
CA LEU A 45 1.88 1.55 22.70
C LEU A 45 1.16 2.12 23.92
N LYS A 46 1.91 2.50 24.97
CA LYS A 46 1.37 3.20 26.14
C LYS A 46 0.83 4.58 25.77
N TRP A 47 1.53 5.31 24.92
CA TRP A 47 1.07 6.61 24.42
C TRP A 47 -0.25 6.49 23.64
N TRP A 48 -0.33 5.55 22.70
CA TRP A 48 -1.50 5.40 21.82
C TRP A 48 -2.71 4.77 22.52
N PHE A 49 -2.51 3.83 23.45
CA PHE A 49 -3.58 2.98 23.95
C PHE A 49 -3.70 2.91 25.47
N GLY A 50 -2.79 3.52 26.24
CA GLY A 50 -2.90 3.58 27.70
C GLY A 50 -4.05 4.49 28.15
N ASP A 51 -4.76 4.08 29.20
CA ASP A 51 -5.97 4.76 29.67
C ASP A 51 -5.72 6.23 30.02
N ASP A 52 -4.60 6.52 30.68
CA ASP A 52 -4.23 7.89 31.07
C ASP A 52 -4.08 8.81 29.84
N MET A 53 -3.40 8.31 28.80
CA MET A 53 -3.14 9.09 27.58
C MET A 53 -4.39 9.22 26.72
N VAL A 54 -5.19 8.16 26.65
CA VAL A 54 -6.48 8.15 25.94
C VAL A 54 -7.45 9.14 26.58
N ALA A 55 -7.51 9.19 27.92
CA ALA A 55 -8.33 10.13 28.67
C ALA A 55 -7.84 11.58 28.49
N ALA A 56 -6.53 11.81 28.56
CA ALA A 56 -5.93 13.13 28.39
C ALA A 56 -6.23 13.77 27.02
N ARG A 57 -6.34 12.97 25.95
CA ARG A 57 -6.62 13.44 24.59
C ARG A 57 -8.07 13.86 24.30
N GLY A 58 -8.98 13.70 25.26
CA GLY A 58 -10.34 14.25 25.15
C GLY A 58 -11.15 13.79 23.93
N GLY A 59 -10.88 12.60 23.40
CA GLY A 59 -11.62 11.99 22.28
C GLY A 59 -10.84 11.87 20.96
N LEU A 60 -9.66 12.49 20.83
CA LEU A 60 -8.77 12.26 19.69
C LEU A 60 -7.97 10.96 19.91
N ASN A 61 -8.56 9.82 19.55
CA ASN A 61 -7.95 8.50 19.75
C ASN A 61 -8.16 7.58 18.55
N PHE A 62 -7.28 6.58 18.42
CA PHE A 62 -7.47 5.52 17.44
C PHE A 62 -8.73 4.71 17.76
N HIS A 63 -9.60 4.51 16.77
CA HIS A 63 -10.73 3.61 16.95
C HIS A 63 -10.29 2.14 16.93
N ALA A 64 -11.18 1.22 17.34
CA ALA A 64 -10.86 -0.21 17.48
C ALA A 64 -10.20 -0.84 16.22
N GLY A 65 -10.74 -0.56 15.02
CA GLY A 65 -10.13 -1.00 13.76
C GLY A 65 -8.70 -0.47 13.50
N GLN A 66 -8.41 0.80 13.80
CA GLN A 66 -7.06 1.37 13.69
C GLN A 66 -6.12 0.77 14.74
N LYS A 67 -6.59 0.64 15.99
CA LYS A 67 -5.85 -0.02 17.07
C LYS A 67 -5.45 -1.44 16.69
N GLN A 68 -6.40 -2.26 16.22
CA GLN A 68 -6.11 -3.63 15.79
C GLN A 68 -5.12 -3.68 14.63
N ALA A 69 -5.26 -2.78 13.65
CA ALA A 69 -4.37 -2.67 12.50
C ALA A 69 -2.91 -2.40 12.92
N ILE A 70 -2.72 -1.43 13.82
CA ILE A 70 -1.41 -1.06 14.37
C ILE A 70 -0.82 -2.23 15.17
N LEU A 71 -1.59 -2.82 16.09
CA LEU A 71 -1.13 -3.92 16.93
C LEU A 71 -0.77 -5.17 16.12
N ASN A 72 -1.59 -5.56 15.15
CA ASN A 72 -1.29 -6.71 14.28
C ASN A 72 -0.02 -6.48 13.46
N ALA A 73 0.21 -5.27 12.95
CA ALA A 73 1.43 -4.94 12.23
C ALA A 73 2.66 -5.07 13.14
N ILE A 74 2.61 -4.52 14.37
CA ILE A 74 3.70 -4.62 15.35
C ILE A 74 3.95 -6.08 15.75
N VAL A 75 2.90 -6.85 16.04
CA VAL A 75 3.05 -8.27 16.41
C VAL A 75 3.65 -9.07 15.26
N ALA A 76 3.16 -8.92 14.04
CA ALA A 76 3.69 -9.65 12.89
C ALA A 76 5.15 -9.30 12.57
N HIS A 77 5.53 -8.04 12.77
CA HIS A 77 6.80 -7.50 12.31
C HIS A 77 7.90 -7.51 13.37
N GLU A 78 7.57 -7.12 14.60
CA GLU A 78 8.55 -6.97 15.69
C GLU A 78 8.57 -8.17 16.64
N VAL A 79 7.39 -8.66 17.04
CA VAL A 79 7.26 -9.76 18.03
C VAL A 79 7.51 -11.12 17.37
N LEU A 80 6.81 -11.41 16.27
CA LEU A 80 7.01 -12.64 15.49
C LEU A 80 8.26 -12.56 14.61
N GLY A 81 8.72 -11.34 14.30
CA GLY A 81 9.92 -11.13 13.49
C GLY A 81 9.83 -11.77 12.10
N ALA A 82 8.61 -11.91 11.55
CA ALA A 82 8.37 -12.76 10.39
C ALA A 82 9.08 -12.19 9.15
N THR A 83 10.06 -12.92 8.60
CA THR A 83 10.91 -12.41 7.52
C THR A 83 10.34 -12.63 6.13
N THR A 84 9.30 -13.46 6.01
CA THR A 84 8.61 -13.78 4.75
C THR A 84 7.12 -14.02 5.03
N LEU A 85 6.28 -14.01 4.00
CA LEU A 85 4.85 -14.33 4.17
C LEU A 85 4.64 -15.76 4.65
N LEU A 86 5.39 -16.73 4.11
CA LEU A 86 5.31 -18.13 4.54
C LEU A 86 5.67 -18.30 6.02
N ASP A 87 6.71 -17.60 6.48
CA ASP A 87 7.11 -17.61 7.89
C ASP A 87 6.00 -17.06 8.80
N LEU A 88 5.38 -15.94 8.41
CA LEU A 88 4.23 -15.40 9.14
C LEU A 88 3.08 -16.41 9.26
N TYR A 89 2.76 -17.12 8.18
CA TYR A 89 1.73 -18.17 8.21
C TYR A 89 2.08 -19.31 9.17
N LYS A 90 3.34 -19.78 9.18
CA LYS A 90 3.78 -20.84 10.09
C LYS A 90 3.58 -20.45 11.56
N GLN A 91 3.77 -19.18 11.89
CA GLN A 91 3.69 -18.67 13.26
C GLN A 91 2.28 -18.27 13.71
N ALA A 92 1.44 -17.78 12.78
CA ALA A 92 0.13 -17.19 13.09
C ALA A 92 -1.07 -18.03 12.63
N ALA A 93 -0.93 -18.83 11.57
CA ALA A 93 -2.02 -19.62 11.00
C ALA A 93 -1.49 -20.91 10.31
N PRO A 94 -0.81 -21.82 11.06
CA PRO A 94 -0.18 -23.01 10.47
C PRO A 94 -1.18 -23.95 9.80
N ASP A 95 -2.39 -24.10 10.37
CA ASP A 95 -3.42 -24.98 9.81
C ASP A 95 -3.89 -24.53 8.41
N ALA A 96 -3.85 -23.21 8.14
CA ALA A 96 -4.20 -22.67 6.83
C ALA A 96 -3.22 -23.09 5.72
N LEU A 97 -1.99 -23.51 6.08
CA LEU A 97 -1.01 -24.02 5.12
C LEU A 97 -1.33 -25.45 4.67
N LEU A 98 -2.12 -26.20 5.44
CA LEU A 98 -2.55 -27.56 5.10
C LEU A 98 -3.71 -27.56 4.08
N ALA A 99 -4.35 -26.40 3.86
CA ALA A 99 -5.48 -26.25 2.98
C ALA A 99 -5.06 -25.90 1.53
N GLY A 100 -5.41 -26.77 0.58
CA GLY A 100 -5.33 -26.50 -0.84
C GLY A 100 -3.92 -26.11 -1.32
N SER A 101 -3.82 -25.00 -2.06
CA SER A 101 -2.57 -24.50 -2.64
C SER A 101 -1.89 -23.40 -1.82
N ARG A 102 -2.38 -23.10 -0.60
CA ARG A 102 -1.94 -21.92 0.17
C ARG A 102 -0.44 -21.93 0.45
N MET A 103 0.15 -23.08 0.82
CA MET A 103 1.59 -23.18 1.05
C MET A 103 2.41 -22.81 -0.19
N SER A 104 2.01 -23.28 -1.37
CA SER A 104 2.69 -22.97 -2.63
C SER A 104 2.54 -21.49 -2.99
N GLU A 105 1.36 -20.92 -2.79
CA GLU A 105 1.07 -19.50 -3.02
C GLU A 105 1.96 -18.59 -2.18
N VAL A 106 2.01 -18.79 -0.86
CA VAL A 106 2.76 -17.90 0.04
C VAL A 106 4.28 -18.12 0.02
N ALA A 107 4.74 -19.21 -0.61
CA ALA A 107 6.16 -19.53 -0.80
C ALA A 107 6.74 -18.94 -2.10
N GLN A 108 5.94 -18.28 -2.94
CA GLN A 108 6.43 -17.67 -4.19
C GLN A 108 7.48 -16.57 -3.92
N ALA A 109 8.41 -16.38 -4.86
CA ALA A 109 9.51 -15.42 -4.72
C ALA A 109 9.06 -13.98 -4.40
N LYS A 110 7.91 -13.54 -4.95
CA LYS A 110 7.30 -12.23 -4.65
C LYS A 110 6.84 -12.04 -3.20
N HIS A 111 6.92 -13.09 -2.39
CA HIS A 111 6.59 -13.11 -0.97
C HIS A 111 7.81 -13.42 -0.08
N ALA A 112 9.03 -13.35 -0.63
CA ALA A 112 10.30 -13.58 0.06
C ALA A 112 10.74 -12.41 0.97
N HIS A 113 9.79 -11.61 1.44
CA HIS A 113 9.99 -10.45 2.30
C HIS A 113 8.76 -10.24 3.22
N PRO A 114 8.87 -9.47 4.31
CA PRO A 114 7.74 -9.08 5.13
C PRO A 114 6.68 -8.34 4.30
N LYS A 115 5.49 -8.93 4.20
CA LYS A 115 4.39 -8.39 3.40
C LYS A 115 3.08 -8.46 4.18
N TYR A 116 2.42 -7.32 4.35
CA TYR A 116 1.26 -7.16 5.22
C TYR A 116 0.18 -6.35 4.50
N CYS A 117 -1.07 -6.81 4.55
CA CYS A 117 -2.22 -6.06 4.05
C CYS A 117 -3.18 -5.73 5.18
N LEU A 118 -3.53 -4.46 5.29
CA LEU A 118 -4.48 -3.93 6.25
C LEU A 118 -5.78 -3.64 5.51
N LYS A 119 -6.74 -4.57 5.61
CA LYS A 119 -8.07 -4.41 5.04
C LYS A 119 -8.87 -3.47 5.93
N MET A 120 -9.11 -2.25 5.45
CA MET A 120 -9.79 -1.21 6.23
C MET A 120 -10.78 -0.45 5.36
N ALA A 121 -12.02 -0.30 5.85
CA ALA A 121 -13.06 0.41 5.13
C ALA A 121 -12.66 1.86 4.78
N THR A 122 -13.04 2.33 3.60
CA THR A 122 -12.76 3.71 3.17
C THR A 122 -13.38 4.72 4.14
N GLY A 123 -12.64 5.78 4.46
CA GLY A 123 -13.09 6.81 5.41
C GLY A 123 -12.79 6.48 6.88
N THR A 124 -12.21 5.32 7.20
CA THR A 124 -11.83 4.93 8.58
C THR A 124 -10.38 5.31 8.95
N GLY A 125 -9.76 6.23 8.20
CA GLY A 125 -8.43 6.75 8.54
C GLY A 125 -7.25 5.79 8.29
N LYS A 126 -7.18 5.15 7.11
CA LYS A 126 -6.00 4.35 6.69
C LYS A 126 -4.69 5.14 6.80
N THR A 127 -4.73 6.41 6.39
CA THR A 127 -3.58 7.33 6.46
C THR A 127 -3.07 7.55 7.89
N TRP A 128 -3.94 7.50 8.90
CA TRP A 128 -3.52 7.62 10.31
C TRP A 128 -2.73 6.40 10.76
N VAL A 129 -3.15 5.19 10.37
CA VAL A 129 -2.39 3.96 10.65
C VAL A 129 -1.05 3.98 9.92
N LEU A 130 -1.02 4.43 8.67
CA LEU A 130 0.21 4.60 7.90
C LEU A 130 1.19 5.54 8.62
N GLN A 131 0.74 6.72 9.06
CA GLN A 131 1.58 7.68 9.78
C GLN A 131 2.09 7.10 11.11
N ALA A 132 1.23 6.44 11.88
CA ALA A 132 1.62 5.80 13.14
C ALA A 132 2.71 4.74 12.92
N LEU A 133 2.56 3.89 11.90
CA LEU A 133 3.56 2.85 11.57
C LEU A 133 4.86 3.46 11.04
N LEU A 134 4.81 4.54 10.24
CA LEU A 134 5.99 5.25 9.79
C LEU A 134 6.77 5.86 10.96
N ILE A 135 6.08 6.51 11.90
CA ILE A 135 6.68 7.09 13.10
C ILE A 135 7.30 5.99 13.97
N TRP A 136 6.59 4.89 14.19
CA TRP A 136 7.10 3.74 14.93
C TRP A 136 8.39 3.16 14.31
N GLN A 137 8.44 3.01 13.00
CA GLN A 137 9.62 2.53 12.28
C GLN A 137 10.80 3.51 12.42
N MET A 138 10.55 4.80 12.21
CA MET A 138 11.57 5.83 12.25
C MET A 138 12.18 5.98 13.65
N LEU A 139 11.34 6.03 14.70
CA LEU A 139 11.81 6.20 16.08
C LEU A 139 12.61 4.99 16.55
N ASN A 140 12.14 3.78 16.26
CA ASN A 140 12.89 2.56 16.60
C ASN A 140 14.23 2.48 15.90
N LYS A 141 14.27 2.80 14.60
CA LYS A 141 15.54 2.81 13.85
C LYS A 141 16.52 3.83 14.40
N ASN A 142 16.04 5.02 14.79
CA ASN A 142 16.89 6.03 15.40
C ASN A 142 17.42 5.59 16.78
N ALA A 143 16.56 5.00 17.63
CA ALA A 143 16.99 4.49 18.93
C ALA A 143 18.05 3.40 18.81
N ALA A 144 17.84 2.41 17.93
CA ALA A 144 18.83 1.36 17.68
C ALA A 144 20.17 1.93 17.21
N LEU A 145 20.16 2.90 16.28
CA LEU A 145 21.38 3.52 15.76
C LEU A 145 22.11 4.38 16.81
N ASN A 146 21.38 5.03 17.72
CA ASN A 146 21.99 5.76 18.85
C ASN A 146 22.72 4.82 19.81
N GLU A 147 22.30 3.56 19.89
CA GLU A 147 22.98 2.49 20.63
C GLU A 147 24.09 1.80 19.80
N GLY A 148 24.33 2.25 18.56
CA GLY A 148 25.31 1.65 17.65
C GLY A 148 24.85 0.33 16.99
N VAL A 149 23.55 0.02 17.07
CA VAL A 149 22.96 -1.19 16.49
C VAL A 149 22.19 -0.84 15.21
N ASP A 150 22.52 -1.51 14.11
CA ASP A 150 21.71 -1.45 12.89
C ASP A 150 20.61 -2.53 12.95
N ASP A 151 19.51 -2.23 13.65
CA ASP A 151 18.38 -3.16 13.72
C ASP A 151 17.69 -3.26 12.34
N PRO A 152 17.74 -4.43 11.68
CA PRO A 152 17.19 -4.69 10.36
C PRO A 152 15.66 -4.75 10.32
N ARG A 153 14.99 -4.81 11.48
CA ARG A 153 13.53 -4.75 11.56
C ARG A 153 13.04 -3.34 11.24
N PHE A 154 13.83 -2.31 11.53
CA PHE A 154 13.38 -0.93 11.42
C PHE A 154 14.08 -0.19 10.30
N THR A 155 13.41 0.81 9.74
CA THR A 155 13.95 1.62 8.64
C THR A 155 13.61 3.10 8.78
N ARG A 156 14.39 3.93 8.09
CA ARG A 156 14.15 5.38 7.89
C ARG A 156 13.91 5.69 6.41
N GLN A 157 13.81 4.66 5.58
CA GLN A 157 13.64 4.74 4.14
C GLN A 157 12.23 4.29 3.80
N PHE A 158 11.39 5.22 3.39
CA PHE A 158 9.98 4.99 3.10
C PHE A 158 9.66 5.36 1.66
N LEU A 159 8.82 4.55 1.03
CA LEU A 159 8.18 4.86 -0.25
C LEU A 159 6.67 4.76 -0.05
N ILE A 160 5.96 5.86 -0.21
CA ILE A 160 4.50 5.91 -0.16
C ILE A 160 3.98 6.02 -1.59
N VAL A 161 3.21 5.02 -2.01
CA VAL A 161 2.70 4.92 -3.38
C VAL A 161 1.19 5.13 -3.40
N ALA A 162 0.76 6.15 -4.14
CA ALA A 162 -0.63 6.50 -4.35
C ALA A 162 -1.20 5.90 -5.65
N PRO A 163 -2.51 5.58 -5.69
CA PRO A 163 -3.18 5.06 -6.89
C PRO A 163 -3.36 6.12 -7.99
N GLY A 164 -3.36 7.41 -7.62
CA GLY A 164 -3.60 8.51 -8.54
C GLY A 164 -3.26 9.86 -7.93
N LEU A 165 -3.30 10.92 -8.75
CA LEU A 165 -2.83 12.26 -8.37
C LEU A 165 -3.63 12.89 -7.23
N ILE A 166 -4.94 12.63 -7.13
CA ILE A 166 -5.78 13.17 -6.05
C ILE A 166 -5.32 12.64 -4.69
N VAL A 167 -5.06 11.33 -4.60
CA VAL A 167 -4.58 10.71 -3.36
C VAL A 167 -3.15 11.13 -3.07
N TYR A 168 -2.31 11.23 -4.11
CA TYR A 168 -0.95 11.75 -4.02
C TYR A 168 -0.89 13.14 -3.38
N GLU A 169 -1.69 14.11 -3.88
CA GLU A 169 -1.73 15.46 -3.31
C GLU A 169 -2.24 15.46 -1.86
N ARG A 170 -3.23 14.62 -1.53
CA ARG A 170 -3.71 14.48 -0.15
C ARG A 170 -2.64 13.90 0.78
N LEU A 171 -1.81 12.98 0.31
CA LEU A 171 -0.69 12.46 1.08
C LEU A 171 0.38 13.53 1.29
N LEU A 172 0.68 14.34 0.26
CA LEU A 172 1.57 15.49 0.42
C LEU A 172 1.00 16.50 1.42
N ASP A 173 -0.29 16.81 1.37
CA ASP A 173 -0.94 17.68 2.35
C ASP A 173 -0.85 17.09 3.76
N ALA A 174 -1.02 15.77 3.91
CA ALA A 174 -0.99 15.09 5.20
C ALA A 174 0.41 15.15 5.88
N PHE A 175 1.50 15.15 5.11
CA PHE A 175 2.87 15.19 5.66
C PHE A 175 3.51 16.57 5.61
N CYS A 176 3.31 17.33 4.54
CA CYS A 176 3.96 18.62 4.31
C CYS A 176 3.04 19.81 4.56
N GLY A 177 1.73 19.58 4.67
CA GLY A 177 0.72 20.62 4.82
C GLY A 177 0.23 21.17 3.49
N LYS A 178 -0.85 21.95 3.58
CA LYS A 178 -1.57 22.52 2.44
C LYS A 178 -0.73 23.59 1.76
N LEU A 179 -0.88 23.68 0.44
CA LEU A 179 -0.25 24.70 -0.37
C LEU A 179 -0.96 26.06 -0.19
N MET A 180 -0.24 27.06 0.32
CA MET A 180 -0.72 28.44 0.47
C MET A 180 0.29 29.40 -0.18
N GLY A 181 -0.13 30.09 -1.23
CA GLY A 181 0.75 31.04 -1.94
C GLY A 181 2.00 30.40 -2.58
N GLY A 182 1.92 29.12 -2.97
CA GLY A 182 3.03 28.37 -3.57
C GLY A 182 4.00 27.73 -2.55
N VAL A 183 3.78 27.93 -1.25
CA VAL A 183 4.57 27.31 -0.18
C VAL A 183 3.67 26.39 0.65
N ARG A 184 4.15 25.21 1.03
CA ARG A 184 3.42 24.31 1.92
C ARG A 184 3.57 24.75 3.37
N ASP A 185 2.46 24.88 4.08
CA ASP A 185 2.45 25.21 5.50
C ASP A 185 2.36 23.96 6.37
N PHE A 186 3.49 23.54 6.93
CA PHE A 186 3.60 22.34 7.76
C PHE A 186 2.63 22.32 8.96
N ALA A 187 2.24 23.47 9.52
CA ALA A 187 1.30 23.52 10.64
C ALA A 187 -0.09 23.01 10.27
N THR A 188 -0.42 22.99 8.97
CA THR A 188 -1.68 22.46 8.44
C THR A 188 -1.61 20.98 8.05
N SER A 189 -0.45 20.34 8.21
CA SER A 189 -0.28 18.91 7.94
C SER A 189 -0.97 18.06 9.00
N ASP A 190 -1.45 16.87 8.62
CA ASP A 190 -2.02 15.90 9.57
C ASP A 190 -0.98 15.52 10.65
N VAL A 191 0.29 15.40 10.26
CA VAL A 191 1.40 15.12 11.19
C VAL A 191 1.51 16.17 12.29
N ALA A 192 1.31 17.46 11.95
CA ALA A 192 1.34 18.54 12.93
C ALA A 192 0.01 18.68 13.69
N GLN A 193 -1.12 18.62 12.99
CA GLN A 193 -2.45 18.82 13.56
C GLN A 193 -2.87 17.72 14.54
N PHE A 194 -2.43 16.49 14.29
CA PHE A 194 -2.75 15.33 15.13
C PHE A 194 -1.50 14.80 15.85
N ALA A 195 -0.48 15.64 16.04
CA ALA A 195 0.76 15.26 16.71
C ALA A 195 0.52 14.66 18.11
N ASP A 196 -0.47 15.17 18.86
CA ASP A 196 -0.86 14.66 20.18
C ASP A 196 -1.29 13.19 20.14
N LEU A 197 -1.90 12.76 19.04
CA LEU A 197 -2.28 11.37 18.83
C LEU A 197 -1.05 10.52 18.47
N PHE A 198 -0.26 10.99 17.51
CA PHE A 198 0.76 10.15 16.87
C PHE A 198 2.09 10.08 17.64
N ILE A 199 2.50 11.18 18.28
CA ILE A 199 3.88 11.41 18.69
C ILE A 199 3.93 11.77 20.17
N PRO A 200 4.63 10.99 21.02
CA PRO A 200 4.93 11.40 22.39
C PRO A 200 5.70 12.72 22.42
N ASP A 201 5.48 13.54 23.44
CA ASP A 201 6.04 14.91 23.53
C ASP A 201 7.57 14.95 23.38
N SER A 202 8.26 13.96 23.96
CA SER A 202 9.71 13.75 23.88
C SER A 202 10.24 13.60 22.46
N HIS A 203 9.42 13.10 21.53
CA HIS A 203 9.84 12.74 20.17
C HIS A 203 9.37 13.75 19.10
N ARG A 204 8.57 14.76 19.46
CA ARG A 204 7.93 15.68 18.49
C ARG A 204 8.90 16.42 17.60
N GLU A 205 9.92 17.04 18.18
CA GLU A 205 10.91 17.81 17.40
C GLU A 205 11.67 16.92 16.44
N GLN A 206 12.03 15.70 16.89
CA GLN A 206 12.71 14.71 16.06
C GLN A 206 11.83 14.28 14.88
N VAL A 207 10.56 13.96 15.12
CA VAL A 207 9.61 13.57 14.06
C VAL A 207 9.36 14.72 13.09
N PHE A 208 9.11 15.93 13.58
CA PHE A 208 8.89 17.10 12.73
C PHE A 208 10.13 17.47 11.92
N GLY A 209 11.33 17.35 12.50
CA GLY A 209 12.59 17.54 11.79
C GLY A 209 12.76 16.51 10.67
N PHE A 210 12.48 15.24 10.98
CA PHE A 210 12.56 14.15 10.01
C PHE A 210 11.60 14.34 8.84
N VAL A 211 10.32 14.63 9.09
CA VAL A 211 9.32 14.80 8.03
C VAL A 211 9.65 16.02 7.15
N ARG A 212 9.93 17.18 7.75
CA ARG A 212 10.25 18.41 6.98
C ARG A 212 11.52 18.27 6.14
N GLY A 213 12.52 17.53 6.63
CA GLY A 213 13.80 17.36 5.94
C GLY A 213 13.83 16.26 4.88
N ASN A 214 13.02 15.21 5.04
CA ASN A 214 13.20 13.97 4.26
C ASN A 214 12.03 13.61 3.33
N VAL A 215 10.91 14.36 3.30
CA VAL A 215 9.88 14.14 2.28
C VAL A 215 10.38 14.53 0.90
N CYS A 216 10.29 13.61 -0.07
CA CYS A 216 10.62 13.83 -1.47
C CYS A 216 9.35 13.69 -2.32
N ALA A 217 9.01 14.73 -3.08
CA ALA A 217 8.03 14.63 -4.14
C ALA A 217 8.53 13.72 -5.27
N LYS A 218 7.64 13.33 -6.20
CA LYS A 218 7.91 12.28 -7.20
C LYS A 218 9.10 12.60 -8.12
N ASP A 219 9.33 13.88 -8.35
CA ASP A 219 10.38 14.49 -9.16
C ASP A 219 11.68 14.74 -8.39
N GLU A 220 11.65 14.61 -7.06
CA GLU A 220 12.80 14.82 -6.18
C GLU A 220 13.49 13.51 -5.78
N ILE A 221 12.87 12.34 -6.06
CA ILE A 221 13.38 11.03 -5.65
C ILE A 221 14.73 10.76 -6.32
N GLY A 222 15.77 10.53 -5.51
CA GLY A 222 17.14 10.32 -5.98
C GLY A 222 17.92 11.60 -6.35
N LEU A 223 17.27 12.77 -6.34
CA LEU A 223 17.89 14.06 -6.63
C LEU A 223 18.05 14.93 -5.38
N LYS A 224 17.05 14.92 -4.50
CA LYS A 224 17.09 15.68 -3.24
C LYS A 224 18.07 15.05 -2.27
N ALA A 225 18.98 15.86 -1.76
CA ALA A 225 19.82 15.48 -0.63
C ALA A 225 18.92 15.33 0.60
N THR A 226 18.65 14.09 1.00
CA THR A 226 18.00 13.80 2.27
C THR A 226 19.04 13.58 3.35
N GLY A 227 18.65 13.79 4.60
CA GLY A 227 19.57 13.69 5.74
C GLY A 227 19.73 12.24 6.17
N ASN A 228 19.05 11.89 7.26
CA ASN A 228 19.15 10.59 7.92
C ASN A 228 18.06 9.59 7.50
N GLY A 229 17.41 9.80 6.37
CA GLY A 229 16.37 8.91 5.83
C GLY A 229 15.69 9.48 4.59
N MET A 230 14.53 8.96 4.23
CA MET A 230 13.74 9.43 3.10
C MET A 230 12.27 9.07 3.31
N ILE A 231 11.37 9.96 2.91
CA ILE A 231 9.95 9.69 2.70
C ILE A 231 9.64 10.03 1.24
N ALA A 232 9.86 9.08 0.34
CA ALA A 232 9.52 9.25 -1.06
C ALA A 232 8.01 9.11 -1.25
N MET A 233 7.39 10.07 -1.94
CA MET A 233 6.00 9.97 -2.35
C MET A 233 5.91 9.86 -3.86
N ALA A 234 5.19 8.86 -4.34
CA ALA A 234 5.01 8.62 -5.76
C ALA A 234 3.57 8.20 -6.06
N ASN A 235 3.16 8.35 -7.33
CA ASN A 235 2.03 7.62 -7.87
C ASN A 235 2.53 6.37 -8.60
N TRP A 236 1.71 5.32 -8.70
CA TRP A 236 2.16 4.05 -9.30
C TRP A 236 2.66 4.16 -10.74
N HIS A 237 2.19 5.14 -11.53
CA HIS A 237 2.66 5.33 -12.91
C HIS A 237 4.14 5.71 -12.98
N LEU A 238 4.72 6.24 -11.89
CA LEU A 238 6.16 6.48 -11.80
C LEU A 238 6.95 5.15 -11.75
N LEU A 239 6.32 4.11 -11.18
CA LEU A 239 6.91 2.79 -10.98
C LEU A 239 6.57 1.82 -12.11
N ALA A 240 5.59 2.12 -12.97
CA ALA A 240 5.28 1.32 -14.14
C ALA A 240 6.46 1.39 -15.15
N GLU A 241 7.14 0.26 -15.38
CA GLU A 241 8.11 0.12 -16.46
C GLU A 241 7.37 0.28 -17.78
N GLY A 242 7.65 1.35 -18.51
CA GLY A 242 7.09 1.55 -19.84
C GLY A 242 7.82 0.67 -20.85
N ASP A 243 7.45 -0.60 -20.93
CA ASP A 243 7.69 -1.38 -22.15
C ASP A 243 6.61 -1.00 -23.18
N GLU A 244 6.78 0.19 -23.75
CA GLU A 244 6.45 0.37 -25.17
C GLU A 244 7.78 0.46 -25.93
N ALA A 245 8.54 -0.64 -25.89
CA ALA A 245 9.18 -1.08 -27.11
C ALA A 245 8.09 -1.87 -27.83
N GLU A 246 7.58 -1.34 -28.95
CA GLU A 246 6.90 -2.18 -29.93
C GLU A 246 7.86 -3.33 -30.21
N SER A 247 7.52 -4.51 -29.71
CA SER A 247 8.17 -5.75 -30.12
C SER A 247 7.74 -5.99 -31.55
N ASP A 248 8.49 -5.44 -32.50
CA ASP A 248 8.57 -6.06 -33.82
C ASP A 248 9.15 -7.46 -33.58
N GLU A 249 8.28 -8.46 -33.58
CA GLU A 249 8.64 -9.87 -33.59
C GLU A 249 9.51 -10.15 -34.81
N ASP A 250 10.83 -10.11 -34.65
CA ASP A 250 11.73 -10.79 -35.58
C ASP A 250 12.61 -11.77 -34.80
N MET A 251 12.25 -13.04 -34.96
CA MET A 251 12.98 -14.22 -34.48
C MET A 251 14.45 -14.15 -34.97
N LEU A 252 15.38 -13.80 -34.09
CA LEU A 252 16.81 -13.81 -34.43
C LEU A 252 17.37 -15.24 -34.38
N SER A 253 17.80 -15.73 -35.54
CA SER A 253 18.63 -16.95 -35.62
C SER A 253 20.06 -16.66 -35.10
N PRO A 254 20.69 -17.54 -34.31
CA PRO A 254 22.03 -17.30 -33.78
C PRO A 254 23.09 -17.27 -34.89
N GLY A 255 23.73 -16.11 -35.09
CA GLY A 255 24.87 -15.94 -36.00
C GLY A 255 24.76 -14.83 -37.05
N ALA A 256 23.64 -14.11 -37.13
CA ALA A 256 23.54 -12.93 -38.00
C ALA A 256 24.19 -11.70 -37.36
N PRO A 257 24.90 -10.85 -38.13
CA PRO A 257 25.41 -9.58 -37.61
C PRO A 257 24.25 -8.71 -37.14
N LEU A 258 24.41 -8.07 -35.97
CA LEU A 258 23.42 -7.15 -35.41
C LEU A 258 23.11 -6.05 -36.44
N GLU A 259 21.83 -5.84 -36.73
CA GLU A 259 21.38 -4.75 -37.59
C GLU A 259 21.89 -3.41 -37.03
N PRO A 260 22.35 -2.46 -37.88
CA PRO A 260 22.97 -1.21 -37.43
C PRO A 260 22.13 -0.43 -36.41
N LYS A 261 20.80 -0.56 -36.46
CA LYS A 261 19.86 0.06 -35.52
C LYS A 261 19.98 -0.52 -34.10
N GLN A 262 20.17 -1.84 -33.96
CA GLN A 262 20.36 -2.51 -32.66
C GLN A 262 21.74 -2.20 -32.06
N VAL A 263 22.75 -1.99 -32.90
CA VAL A 263 24.08 -1.52 -32.47
C VAL A 263 23.99 -0.06 -32.00
N ILE A 264 23.21 0.77 -32.69
CA ILE A 264 22.98 2.16 -32.29
C ILE A 264 22.22 2.23 -30.96
N ASP A 265 21.19 1.42 -30.72
CA ASP A 265 20.48 1.40 -29.44
C ASP A 265 21.36 0.92 -28.27
N ALA A 266 22.30 -0.01 -28.54
CA ALA A 266 23.26 -0.49 -27.55
C ALA A 266 24.40 0.51 -27.24
N VAL A 267 24.76 1.38 -28.20
CA VAL A 267 25.89 2.34 -28.09
C VAL A 267 25.41 3.76 -27.78
N LEU A 268 24.21 4.13 -28.21
CA LEU A 268 23.56 5.44 -28.06
C LEU A 268 22.08 5.20 -27.68
N PRO A 269 21.76 4.98 -26.39
CA PRO A 269 20.41 4.67 -25.94
C PRO A 269 19.39 5.82 -26.12
N LEU A 270 19.81 6.96 -26.69
CA LEU A 270 18.97 8.13 -26.92
C LEU A 270 19.34 8.76 -28.28
N THR A 271 18.41 8.73 -29.22
CA THR A 271 18.50 9.49 -30.48
C THR A 271 17.30 10.42 -30.64
N PRO A 272 17.50 11.76 -30.73
CA PRO A 272 16.40 12.68 -30.94
C PRO A 272 15.83 12.53 -32.36
N GLY A 273 14.52 12.29 -32.44
CA GLY A 273 13.79 12.10 -33.70
C GLY A 273 12.55 12.99 -33.77
N ARG A 274 12.07 13.29 -34.99
CA ARG A 274 10.93 14.19 -35.25
C ARG A 274 9.55 13.53 -35.03
N ALA A 275 9.48 12.27 -34.62
CA ALA A 275 8.21 11.58 -34.32
C ALA A 275 7.74 11.88 -32.89
N THR A 276 6.42 11.93 -32.68
CA THR A 276 5.72 12.35 -31.45
C THR A 276 6.12 11.60 -30.16
N GLY A 277 6.79 10.45 -30.26
CA GLY A 277 7.34 9.69 -29.12
C GLY A 277 8.75 10.07 -28.66
N ASN A 278 9.49 10.88 -29.44
CA ASN A 278 10.89 11.27 -29.19
C ASN A 278 11.03 12.74 -28.78
N SER A 279 10.01 13.34 -28.17
CA SER A 279 10.17 14.68 -27.58
C SER A 279 11.16 14.61 -26.40
N LEU A 280 11.99 15.64 -26.27
CA LEU A 280 12.99 15.74 -25.19
C LEU A 280 12.34 15.56 -23.81
N ASP A 281 11.13 16.09 -23.61
CA ASP A 281 10.38 15.95 -22.36
C ASP A 281 9.99 14.50 -22.05
N VAL A 282 9.70 13.68 -23.07
CA VAL A 282 9.34 12.26 -22.90
C VAL A 282 10.59 11.42 -22.62
N LEU A 283 11.71 11.75 -23.27
CA LEU A 283 13.01 11.11 -23.06
C LEU A 283 13.58 11.44 -21.68
N ASP A 284 13.54 12.70 -21.24
CA ASP A 284 13.95 13.14 -19.90
C ASP A 284 13.11 12.47 -18.82
N ARG A 285 11.79 12.33 -19.03
CA ARG A 285 10.91 11.59 -18.11
C ARG A 285 11.20 10.10 -18.09
N ARG A 286 11.61 9.48 -19.21
CA ARG A 286 12.02 8.05 -19.24
C ARG A 286 13.35 7.87 -18.52
N TYR A 287 14.32 8.75 -18.77
CA TYR A 287 15.64 8.73 -18.13
C TYR A 287 15.55 8.98 -16.61
N ALA A 288 14.79 10.00 -16.18
CA ALA A 288 14.54 10.27 -14.76
C ALA A 288 13.81 9.12 -14.06
N ARG A 289 12.85 8.45 -14.73
CA ARG A 289 12.16 7.26 -14.18
C ARG A 289 13.08 6.07 -13.98
N GLY A 290 13.96 5.77 -14.96
CA GLY A 290 14.97 4.72 -14.82
C GLY A 290 15.90 4.97 -13.63
N ASN A 291 16.29 6.23 -13.42
CA ASN A 291 17.09 6.65 -12.28
C ASN A 291 16.37 6.45 -10.93
N VAL A 292 15.05 6.71 -10.85
CA VAL A 292 14.27 6.50 -9.62
C VAL A 292 14.23 5.03 -9.21
N LEU A 293 13.90 4.12 -10.13
CA LEU A 293 13.86 2.68 -9.81
C LEU A 293 15.24 2.15 -9.41
N GLU A 294 16.28 2.56 -10.13
CA GLU A 294 17.66 2.19 -9.81
C GLU A 294 18.10 2.75 -8.44
N PHE A 295 17.78 4.00 -8.16
CA PHE A 295 18.02 4.62 -6.86
C PHE A 295 17.35 3.82 -5.72
N LEU A 296 16.05 3.52 -5.86
CA LEU A 296 15.31 2.73 -4.87
C LEU A 296 15.85 1.30 -4.73
N ALA A 297 16.27 0.67 -5.83
CA ALA A 297 16.89 -0.66 -5.82
C ALA A 297 18.24 -0.68 -5.08
N ARG A 298 19.03 0.40 -5.17
CA ARG A 298 20.33 0.55 -4.50
C ARG A 298 20.23 0.84 -3.00
N LEU A 299 19.08 1.29 -2.50
CA LEU A 299 18.89 1.48 -1.05
C LEU A 299 19.10 0.14 -0.31
N PRO A 300 19.76 0.14 0.87
CA PRO A 300 20.02 -1.08 1.64
C PRO A 300 18.75 -1.61 2.33
N GLU A 301 17.77 -0.75 2.57
CA GLU A 301 16.51 -1.04 3.23
C GLU A 301 15.41 -0.12 2.67
N LEU A 302 14.17 -0.58 2.64
CA LEU A 302 13.03 0.22 2.19
C LEU A 302 11.72 -0.37 2.72
N MET A 303 10.88 0.48 3.31
CA MET A 303 9.49 0.13 3.61
C MET A 303 8.57 0.83 2.63
N VAL A 304 7.75 0.05 1.93
CA VAL A 304 6.79 0.53 0.94
C VAL A 304 5.39 0.52 1.54
N PHE A 305 4.77 1.69 1.56
CA PHE A 305 3.37 1.88 1.90
C PHE A 305 2.55 2.08 0.64
N ASN A 306 1.70 1.12 0.33
CA ASN A 306 0.83 1.18 -0.83
C ASN A 306 -0.58 1.57 -0.41
N ASP A 307 -1.07 2.75 -0.83
CA ASP A 307 -2.46 3.14 -0.62
C ASP A 307 -3.35 2.67 -1.78
N GLU A 308 -4.56 2.23 -1.45
CA GLU A 308 -5.47 1.54 -2.37
C GLU A 308 -4.81 0.38 -3.15
N ALA A 309 -4.13 -0.50 -2.41
CA ALA A 309 -3.36 -1.63 -2.95
C ALA A 309 -4.14 -2.61 -3.83
N HIS A 310 -5.47 -2.49 -3.93
CA HIS A 310 -6.26 -3.28 -4.89
C HIS A 310 -5.89 -3.00 -6.35
N HIS A 311 -5.21 -1.88 -6.63
CA HIS A 311 -4.66 -1.57 -7.96
C HIS A 311 -3.32 -2.26 -8.28
N ILE A 312 -2.69 -2.94 -7.30
CA ILE A 312 -1.35 -3.56 -7.45
C ILE A 312 -1.44 -4.94 -8.10
N HIS A 313 -2.58 -5.61 -7.96
CA HIS A 313 -2.69 -7.04 -8.23
C HIS A 313 -3.45 -7.35 -9.52
N GLU A 314 -2.91 -8.36 -10.23
CA GLU A 314 -3.36 -9.07 -11.43
C GLU A 314 -4.60 -8.54 -12.19
N VAL A 315 -4.39 -8.15 -13.45
CA VAL A 315 -5.46 -8.00 -14.44
C VAL A 315 -5.57 -9.32 -15.21
N LYS A 316 -6.63 -10.11 -14.98
CA LYS A 316 -6.90 -11.29 -15.80
C LYS A 316 -7.59 -10.87 -17.10
N ARG A 317 -6.85 -10.87 -18.21
CA ARG A 317 -7.42 -10.97 -19.56
C ARG A 317 -7.19 -12.38 -20.08
N GLU A 318 -8.27 -13.03 -20.50
CA GLU A 318 -8.24 -14.26 -21.33
C GLU A 318 -7.43 -15.47 -20.82
N GLY A 319 -7.31 -15.66 -19.50
CA GLY A 319 -6.78 -16.90 -18.92
C GLY A 319 -5.29 -16.89 -18.58
N GLU A 320 -4.56 -15.85 -18.97
CA GLU A 320 -3.22 -15.56 -18.47
C GLU A 320 -3.29 -14.49 -17.37
N SER A 321 -2.70 -14.79 -16.21
CA SER A 321 -2.52 -13.82 -15.13
C SER A 321 -1.20 -13.10 -15.32
N THR A 322 -1.25 -11.89 -15.88
CA THR A 322 -0.07 -11.01 -15.93
C THR A 322 0.01 -10.20 -14.63
N GLU A 323 1.20 -10.20 -14.02
CA GLU A 323 1.48 -9.30 -12.90
C GLU A 323 1.43 -7.85 -13.39
N VAL A 324 0.74 -6.99 -12.65
CA VAL A 324 0.68 -5.55 -12.92
C VAL A 324 2.11 -5.00 -12.81
N GLU A 325 2.48 -4.09 -13.71
CA GLU A 325 3.81 -3.48 -13.78
C GLU A 325 4.29 -2.93 -12.42
N TRP A 326 3.37 -2.42 -11.61
CA TRP A 326 3.66 -1.98 -10.25
C TRP A 326 4.26 -3.10 -9.38
N GLN A 327 3.67 -4.30 -9.37
CA GLN A 327 4.22 -5.41 -8.58
C GLN A 327 5.57 -5.89 -9.11
N LYS A 328 5.80 -5.84 -10.44
CA LYS A 328 7.10 -6.18 -11.04
C LYS A 328 8.20 -5.25 -10.54
N SER A 329 7.96 -3.94 -10.55
CA SER A 329 8.91 -2.95 -10.07
C SER A 329 9.19 -3.08 -8.58
N LEU A 330 8.17 -3.40 -7.76
CA LEU A 330 8.39 -3.70 -6.34
C LEU A 330 9.24 -4.95 -6.14
N SER A 331 9.01 -6.01 -6.92
CA SER A 331 9.82 -7.23 -6.87
C SER A 331 11.28 -6.94 -7.25
N ARG A 332 11.52 -6.12 -8.28
CA ARG A 332 12.87 -5.66 -8.68
C ARG A 332 13.56 -4.87 -7.56
N ILE A 333 12.84 -3.98 -6.88
CA ILE A 333 13.40 -3.21 -5.76
C ILE A 333 13.71 -4.11 -4.54
N ALA A 334 12.92 -5.15 -4.32
CA ALA A 334 13.03 -6.05 -3.18
C ALA A 334 14.19 -7.07 -3.29
N GLU A 335 14.60 -7.43 -4.51
CA GLU A 335 15.54 -8.53 -4.80
C GLU A 335 16.84 -8.46 -3.99
N SER A 336 17.40 -7.27 -3.81
CA SER A 336 18.67 -7.07 -3.09
C SER A 336 18.56 -6.92 -1.57
N LYS A 337 17.34 -6.79 -1.03
CA LYS A 337 17.09 -6.33 0.35
C LYS A 337 16.60 -7.44 1.28
N GLY A 338 15.95 -8.47 0.74
CA GLY A 338 15.34 -9.56 1.51
C GLY A 338 14.47 -9.02 2.65
N ARG A 339 14.76 -9.41 3.90
CA ARG A 339 14.00 -8.97 5.09
C ARG A 339 14.03 -7.47 5.39
N ARG A 340 14.95 -6.71 4.77
CA ARG A 340 15.03 -5.24 4.90
C ARG A 340 14.13 -4.51 3.90
N PHE A 341 13.44 -5.23 3.02
CA PHE A 341 12.35 -4.69 2.23
C PHE A 341 11.04 -5.09 2.89
N VAL A 342 10.18 -4.13 3.22
CA VAL A 342 8.90 -4.40 3.87
C VAL A 342 7.78 -3.79 3.04
N GLN A 343 6.73 -4.55 2.78
CA GLN A 343 5.57 -4.08 2.02
C GLN A 343 4.32 -4.02 2.91
N MET A 344 3.74 -2.83 3.03
CA MET A 344 2.50 -2.57 3.75
C MET A 344 1.42 -2.06 2.79
N ASP A 345 0.41 -2.89 2.56
CA ASP A 345 -0.67 -2.65 1.63
C ASP A 345 -1.94 -2.21 2.37
N PHE A 346 -2.44 -1.02 2.06
CA PHE A 346 -3.69 -0.47 2.60
C PHE A 346 -4.78 -0.55 1.53
N SER A 347 -5.90 -1.20 1.84
CA SER A 347 -7.01 -1.30 0.89
C SER A 347 -8.34 -1.57 1.58
N ALA A 348 -9.43 -1.02 1.04
CA ALA A 348 -10.78 -1.39 1.48
C ALA A 348 -11.26 -2.69 0.80
N THR A 349 -10.67 -3.02 -0.34
CA THR A 349 -11.06 -4.15 -1.20
C THR A 349 -9.86 -4.96 -1.66
N PRO A 350 -9.07 -5.57 -0.75
CA PRO A 350 -7.88 -6.37 -1.11
C PRO A 350 -8.27 -7.75 -1.64
N TYR A 351 -8.94 -7.78 -2.79
CA TYR A 351 -9.31 -9.00 -3.48
C TYR A 351 -9.29 -8.80 -4.99
N ASN A 352 -8.98 -9.89 -5.70
CA ASN A 352 -9.13 -9.97 -7.14
C ASN A 352 -10.47 -10.65 -7.47
N ASP A 353 -11.13 -10.16 -8.50
CA ASP A 353 -12.30 -10.80 -9.06
C ASP A 353 -11.87 -11.95 -9.99
N VAL A 354 -12.26 -13.18 -9.67
CA VAL A 354 -11.90 -14.38 -10.44
C VAL A 354 -13.16 -15.05 -10.98
N GLY A 355 -13.12 -15.45 -12.26
CA GLY A 355 -14.25 -16.08 -12.96
C GLY A 355 -15.15 -15.05 -13.66
N SER A 356 -16.05 -15.55 -14.52
CA SER A 356 -16.96 -14.72 -15.33
C SER A 356 -18.42 -15.01 -15.02
N GLY A 357 -19.28 -14.01 -15.23
CA GLY A 357 -20.73 -14.10 -15.08
C GLY A 357 -21.16 -14.60 -13.69
N LYS A 358 -21.95 -15.67 -13.66
CA LYS A 358 -22.50 -16.27 -12.43
C LYS A 358 -21.45 -16.93 -11.52
N ASN A 359 -20.25 -17.21 -12.04
CA ASN A 359 -19.16 -17.86 -11.29
C ASN A 359 -18.13 -16.87 -10.73
N LYS A 360 -18.42 -15.57 -10.80
CA LYS A 360 -17.55 -14.52 -10.25
C LYS A 360 -17.39 -14.71 -8.74
N ARG A 361 -16.15 -14.90 -8.29
CA ARG A 361 -15.77 -15.03 -6.88
C ARG A 361 -14.65 -14.07 -6.52
N LYS A 362 -14.62 -13.66 -5.25
CA LYS A 362 -13.55 -12.84 -4.69
C LYS A 362 -12.42 -13.74 -4.19
N LEU A 363 -11.21 -13.49 -4.67
CA LEU A 363 -9.98 -14.09 -4.16
C LEU A 363 -9.24 -13.02 -3.37
N TYR A 364 -9.26 -13.12 -2.04
CA TYR A 364 -8.59 -12.15 -1.17
C TYR A 364 -7.09 -12.31 -1.21
N PHE A 365 -6.38 -11.22 -0.93
CA PHE A 365 -4.92 -11.26 -0.84
C PHE A 365 -4.47 -12.18 0.31
N PRO A 366 -3.44 -13.02 0.09
CA PRO A 366 -3.02 -13.98 1.09
C PRO A 366 -2.34 -13.32 2.30
N HIS A 367 -1.88 -12.08 2.17
CA HIS A 367 -1.14 -11.35 3.22
C HIS A 367 -2.00 -10.41 4.07
N ILE A 368 -3.33 -10.57 4.08
CA ILE A 368 -4.21 -9.77 4.94
C ILE A 368 -3.98 -10.13 6.41
N ILE A 369 -3.50 -9.16 7.19
CA ILE A 369 -3.22 -9.28 8.62
C ILE A 369 -4.29 -8.65 9.50
N THR A 370 -5.14 -7.78 8.94
CA THR A 370 -6.24 -7.14 9.67
C THR A 370 -7.46 -7.06 8.78
N ASP A 371 -8.63 -7.38 9.32
CA ASP A 371 -9.92 -7.22 8.66
C ASP A 371 -10.85 -6.26 9.43
N PHE A 372 -10.90 -5.01 8.97
CA PHE A 372 -11.86 -4.01 9.42
C PHE A 372 -12.79 -3.59 8.27
N ASP A 373 -13.87 -4.35 8.10
CA ASP A 373 -14.79 -4.21 6.98
C ASP A 373 -15.78 -3.05 7.10
N LEU A 374 -16.47 -2.74 5.99
CA LEU A 374 -17.46 -1.66 5.93
C LEU A 374 -18.61 -1.89 6.93
N LYS A 375 -19.00 -3.13 7.17
CA LYS A 375 -20.10 -3.44 8.11
C LYS A 375 -19.70 -3.08 9.54
N SER A 376 -18.48 -3.42 9.94
CA SER A 376 -17.91 -3.06 11.24
C SER A 376 -17.79 -1.54 11.36
N ALA A 377 -17.31 -0.86 10.32
CA ALA A 377 -17.21 0.59 10.29
C ALA A 377 -18.57 1.29 10.42
N MET A 378 -19.60 0.80 9.70
CA MET A 378 -20.97 1.33 9.79
C MET A 378 -21.58 1.10 11.17
N ARG A 379 -21.40 -0.08 11.75
CA ARG A 379 -21.88 -0.41 13.11
C ARG A 379 -21.22 0.49 14.16
N ALA A 380 -19.95 0.83 13.97
CA ALA A 380 -19.21 1.74 14.84
C ALA A 380 -19.50 3.23 14.58
N GLY A 381 -20.36 3.58 13.61
CA GLY A 381 -20.69 4.97 13.28
C GLY A 381 -19.56 5.77 12.65
N LEU A 382 -18.51 5.10 12.16
CA LEU A 382 -17.31 5.75 11.62
C LEU A 382 -17.48 6.24 10.18
N VAL A 383 -18.45 5.68 9.46
CA VAL A 383 -18.73 6.00 8.07
C VAL A 383 -20.20 6.39 7.90
N LYS A 384 -20.47 7.30 6.96
CA LYS A 384 -21.84 7.72 6.66
C LYS A 384 -22.66 6.55 6.13
N SER A 385 -23.83 6.33 6.72
CA SER A 385 -24.82 5.38 6.19
C SER A 385 -25.45 5.92 4.91
N LEU A 386 -25.31 5.19 3.81
CA LEU A 386 -26.01 5.48 2.57
C LEU A 386 -27.44 4.91 2.67
N VAL A 387 -28.44 5.80 2.64
CA VAL A 387 -29.85 5.40 2.54
C VAL A 387 -30.22 5.42 1.06
N LEU A 388 -30.45 4.24 0.48
CA LEU A 388 -30.99 4.12 -0.88
C LEU A 388 -32.50 4.31 -0.81
N ASP A 389 -32.98 5.49 -1.20
CA ASP A 389 -34.40 5.76 -1.39
C ASP A 389 -34.91 4.95 -2.60
N ARG A 390 -35.52 3.79 -2.35
CA ARG A 390 -36.24 3.06 -3.39
C ARG A 390 -37.64 3.64 -3.54
N ARG A 391 -37.76 4.73 -4.29
CA ARG A 391 -39.08 5.18 -4.76
C ARG A 391 -39.61 4.16 -5.77
N LYS A 392 -40.43 3.23 -5.28
CA LYS A 392 -41.11 2.21 -6.10
C LYS A 392 -41.96 2.83 -7.22
N GLU A 393 -42.39 4.07 -7.08
CA GLU A 393 -43.29 4.74 -8.02
C GLU A 393 -42.63 5.19 -9.33
N ILE A 394 -41.30 5.41 -9.35
CA ILE A 394 -40.58 5.87 -10.55
C ILE A 394 -39.82 4.74 -11.25
N GLY A 395 -39.32 3.75 -10.49
CA GLY A 395 -38.58 2.60 -11.04
C GLY A 395 -39.45 1.43 -11.52
N ALA A 396 -40.78 1.52 -11.38
CA ALA A 396 -41.73 0.47 -11.75
C ALA A 396 -42.62 0.85 -12.95
N LEU A 397 -42.27 1.90 -13.70
CA LEU A 397 -42.81 2.06 -15.03
C LEU A 397 -42.21 0.94 -15.90
N PRO A 398 -43.03 0.10 -16.56
CA PRO A 398 -42.51 -0.90 -17.50
C PRO A 398 -41.83 -0.14 -18.64
N LEU A 399 -40.51 -0.09 -18.62
CA LEU A 399 -39.72 0.48 -19.69
C LEU A 399 -39.65 -0.55 -20.82
N GLU A 400 -40.60 -0.49 -21.74
CA GLU A 400 -40.59 -1.29 -22.97
C GLU A 400 -39.59 -0.70 -23.98
N PHE A 401 -38.30 -0.85 -23.71
CA PHE A 401 -37.27 -0.54 -24.71
C PHE A 401 -37.04 -1.75 -25.60
N LYS A 402 -37.71 -1.77 -26.76
CA LYS A 402 -37.36 -2.66 -27.87
C LYS A 402 -36.64 -1.84 -28.94
N ALA A 403 -35.61 -2.43 -29.55
CA ALA A 403 -35.03 -1.89 -30.76
C ALA A 403 -36.07 -2.04 -31.88
N GLU A 404 -36.57 -0.91 -32.37
CA GLU A 404 -37.46 -0.90 -33.53
C GLU A 404 -36.60 -0.96 -34.79
N ARG A 405 -37.16 -1.49 -35.88
CA ARG A 405 -36.50 -1.49 -37.18
C ARG A 405 -37.29 -0.61 -38.13
N ASP A 406 -36.58 0.21 -38.90
CA ASP A 406 -37.20 0.99 -39.98
C ASP A 406 -37.67 0.09 -41.14
N GLU A 407 -38.34 0.67 -42.13
CA GLU A 407 -38.86 -0.05 -43.30
C GLU A 407 -37.76 -0.75 -44.13
N ASP A 408 -36.50 -0.34 -43.96
CA ASP A 408 -35.31 -0.92 -44.59
C ASP A 408 -34.58 -1.94 -43.69
N GLY A 409 -35.09 -2.18 -42.47
CA GLY A 409 -34.60 -3.18 -41.53
C GLY A 409 -33.45 -2.73 -40.62
N ASN A 410 -33.08 -1.45 -40.60
CA ASN A 410 -32.04 -0.92 -39.72
C ASN A 410 -32.58 -0.63 -38.32
N ALA A 411 -31.77 -0.86 -37.29
CA ALA A 411 -32.17 -0.65 -35.90
C ALA A 411 -32.23 0.85 -35.56
N ILE A 412 -33.38 1.32 -35.10
CA ILE A 412 -33.62 2.68 -34.59
C ILE A 412 -33.95 2.64 -33.09
N LEU A 413 -33.60 3.73 -32.39
CA LEU A 413 -33.93 3.93 -30.98
C LEU A 413 -35.42 4.26 -30.88
N SER A 414 -36.13 3.64 -29.94
CA SER A 414 -37.56 3.92 -29.72
C SER A 414 -37.77 5.33 -29.16
N GLU A 415 -38.97 5.91 -29.32
CA GLU A 415 -39.25 7.31 -28.95
C GLU A 415 -38.89 7.69 -27.50
N GLY A 416 -38.83 6.72 -26.58
CA GLY A 416 -38.40 6.95 -25.19
C GLY A 416 -36.89 7.18 -24.99
N GLN A 417 -36.09 7.14 -26.06
CA GLN A 417 -34.63 7.35 -26.05
C GLN A 417 -34.17 8.56 -26.87
N ARG A 418 -35.09 9.37 -27.43
CA ARG A 418 -34.76 10.62 -28.13
C ARG A 418 -34.65 11.82 -27.20
#